data_AF-A0A5D0SZ31-F1
#
_entry.id   AF-A0A5D0SZ31-F1
#
_cell.length_a   1.000
_cell.length_b   1.000
_cell.length_c   1.000
_cell.angle_alpha   90.00
_cell.angle_beta   90.00
_cell.angle_gamma   90.00
#
_symmetry.space_group_name_H-M   'P 1'
#
loop_
_entity.id
_entity.type
_entity.pdbx_description
1 polymer ?
#
loop_
_entity_poly.entity_id
_entity_poly.type
_entity_poly.pdbx_seq_one_letter_code
_entity_poly.pdbx_strand_id
1 'polypeptide(L)'
;EHLTSVEQLQNFIEELEQEGFEKAAQTCERFMFGLFNYKDYPRNHWRRIRTTNMMERLNKELKRRSKVVGAFPNNDSLLRLVVSILININEEWITSRRYLTM
;
A
#
# COMPACT_ATOMS: atom_id res chain seq x y z
N GLU A 1 10.27 16.69 9.70
CA GLU A 1 9.25 17.28 8.79
C GLU A 1 8.89 16.29 7.71
N HIS A 2 7.72 16.40 7.06
CA HIS A 2 7.37 15.51 5.97
C HIS A 2 8.28 15.81 4.76
N LEU A 3 8.85 14.78 4.12
CA LEU A 3 9.52 14.91 2.81
C LEU A 3 8.47 15.38 1.80
N THR A 4 8.37 16.69 1.61
CA THR A 4 7.28 17.33 0.86
C THR A 4 7.79 17.98 -0.42
N SER A 5 9.10 18.21 -0.55
CA SER A 5 9.74 18.67 -1.78
C SER A 5 10.72 17.62 -2.32
N VAL A 6 11.05 17.74 -3.61
CA VAL A 6 12.05 16.89 -4.27
C VAL A 6 13.43 17.11 -3.63
N GLU A 7 13.76 18.36 -3.33
CA GLU A 7 15.01 18.74 -2.67
C GLU A 7 15.16 18.09 -1.27
N GLN A 8 14.10 18.07 -0.47
CA GLN A 8 14.11 17.37 0.81
C GLN A 8 14.33 15.86 0.65
N LEU A 9 13.77 15.26 -0.40
CA LEU A 9 13.94 13.83 -0.70
C LEU A 9 15.37 13.54 -1.16
N GLN A 10 16.00 14.43 -1.92
CA GLN A 10 17.40 14.29 -2.33
C GLN A 10 18.34 14.35 -1.12
N ASN A 11 18.16 15.35 -0.24
CA ASN A 11 18.95 15.44 0.99
C ASN A 11 18.80 14.18 1.87
N PHE A 12 17.60 13.61 1.91
CA PHE A 12 17.35 12.36 2.65
C PHE A 12 18.00 11.14 1.98
N ILE A 13 18.07 11.09 0.64
CA ILE A 13 18.79 10.03 -0.07
C ILE A 13 20.28 10.11 0.26
N GLU A 14 20.87 11.31 0.24
CA GLU A 14 22.27 11.52 0.62
C GLU A 14 22.54 11.11 2.07
N GLU A 15 21.63 11.44 2.99
CA GLU A 15 21.71 11.00 4.40
C GLU A 15 21.70 9.46 4.51
N LEU A 16 20.81 8.79 3.77
CA LEU A 16 20.76 7.32 3.74
C LEU A 16 22.04 6.70 3.18
N GLU A 17 22.68 7.31 2.19
CA GLU A 17 23.97 6.85 1.67
C GLU A 17 25.09 7.02 2.69
N GLN A 18 25.14 8.15 3.39
CA GLN A 18 26.12 8.42 4.44
C GLN A 18 26.01 7.44 5.62
N GLU A 19 24.79 7.02 5.96
CA GLU A 19 24.54 6.01 6.99
C GLU A 19 24.76 4.56 6.52
N GLY A 20 25.09 4.35 5.23
CA GLY A 20 25.36 3.04 4.65
C GLY A 20 24.12 2.25 4.20
N PHE A 21 22.94 2.89 4.12
CA PHE A 21 21.69 2.29 3.63
C PHE A 21 21.55 2.38 2.10
N GLU A 22 22.58 1.97 1.36
CA GLU A 22 22.66 2.11 -0.11
C GLU A 22 21.43 1.58 -0.86
N LYS A 23 20.88 0.42 -0.46
CA LYS A 23 19.70 -0.16 -1.11
C LYS A 23 18.44 0.68 -0.93
N ALA A 24 18.29 1.32 0.24
CA ALA A 24 17.16 2.19 0.51
C ALA A 24 17.28 3.48 -0.29
N ALA A 25 18.48 4.08 -0.32
CA ALA A 25 18.81 5.25 -1.13
C ALA A 25 18.50 5.01 -2.62
N GLN A 26 19.04 3.93 -3.21
CA GLN A 26 18.78 3.54 -4.60
C GLN A 26 17.29 3.34 -4.90
N THR A 27 16.53 2.79 -3.96
CA THR A 27 15.08 2.61 -4.12
C THR A 27 14.37 3.95 -4.14
N CYS A 28 14.72 4.86 -3.21
CA CYS A 28 14.17 6.20 -3.14
C CYS A 28 14.48 7.01 -4.41
N GLU A 29 15.71 6.95 -4.90
CA GLU A 29 16.13 7.61 -6.14
C GLU A 29 15.35 7.08 -7.35
N ARG A 30 15.28 5.75 -7.50
CA ARG A 30 14.57 5.09 -8.61
C ARG A 30 13.10 5.49 -8.68
N PHE A 31 12.44 5.66 -7.54
CA PHE A 31 11.01 5.98 -7.46
C PHE A 31 10.74 7.44 -7.11
N MET A 32 11.74 8.33 -7.19
CA MET A 32 11.67 9.71 -6.73
C MET A 32 10.42 10.47 -7.23
N PHE A 33 10.11 10.35 -8.52
CA PHE A 33 8.91 10.97 -9.10
C PHE A 33 7.61 10.30 -8.65
N GLY A 34 7.61 8.96 -8.56
CA GLY A 34 6.43 8.18 -8.16
C GLY A 34 6.01 8.38 -6.71
N LEU A 35 6.96 8.73 -5.83
CA LEU A 35 6.70 8.96 -4.40
C LEU A 35 5.74 10.14 -4.15
N PHE A 36 5.61 11.06 -5.11
CA PHE A 36 4.75 12.23 -4.98
C PHE A 36 3.41 12.15 -5.72
N ASN A 37 3.14 11.08 -6.48
CA ASN A 37 1.91 10.90 -7.27
C ASN A 37 0.61 11.04 -6.45
N TYR A 38 0.65 10.79 -5.14
CA TYR A 38 -0.51 10.98 -4.28
C TYR A 38 -0.99 12.44 -4.19
N LYS A 39 -0.13 13.41 -4.54
CA LYS A 39 -0.45 14.85 -4.50
C LYS A 39 -1.38 15.29 -5.63
N ASP A 40 -1.51 14.48 -6.68
CA ASP A 40 -2.45 14.74 -7.79
C ASP A 40 -3.92 14.57 -7.36
N TYR A 41 -4.14 13.95 -6.19
CA TYR A 41 -5.46 13.72 -5.61
C TYR A 41 -5.84 14.82 -4.59
N PRO A 42 -7.12 14.97 -4.24
CA PRO A 42 -7.57 15.85 -3.17
C PRO A 42 -6.81 15.64 -1.83
N ARG A 43 -6.52 16.73 -1.12
CA ARG A 43 -5.67 16.70 0.10
C ARG A 43 -6.22 15.80 1.23
N ASN A 44 -7.54 15.63 1.29
CA ASN A 44 -8.21 14.70 2.21
C ASN A 44 -7.86 13.23 1.94
N HIS A 45 -7.40 12.88 0.73
CA HIS A 45 -7.01 11.52 0.36
C HIS A 45 -5.52 11.22 0.55
N TRP A 46 -4.66 12.24 0.60
CA TRP A 46 -3.21 12.07 0.62
C TRP A 46 -2.72 11.06 1.67
N ARG A 47 -3.22 11.16 2.90
CA ARG A 47 -2.82 10.25 3.99
C ARG A 47 -3.19 8.79 3.68
N ARG A 48 -4.31 8.56 3.00
CA ARG A 48 -4.81 7.22 2.67
C ARG A 48 -4.10 6.61 1.47
N ILE A 49 -3.65 7.44 0.52
CA ILE A 49 -2.93 7.02 -0.69
C ILE A 49 -1.43 6.83 -0.40
N ARG A 50 -0.81 7.74 0.38
CA ARG A 50 0.62 7.66 0.75
C ARG A 50 0.96 6.44 1.61
N THR A 51 -0.01 5.85 2.30
CA THR A 51 0.24 4.73 3.22
C THR A 51 -0.23 3.41 2.63
N THR A 52 0.47 2.33 2.99
CA THR A 52 0.14 0.94 2.61
C THR A 52 -0.91 0.31 3.51
N ASN A 53 -1.46 1.04 4.49
CA ASN A 53 -2.38 0.53 5.52
C ASN A 53 -3.56 -0.27 4.95
N MET A 54 -4.17 0.19 3.84
CA MET A 54 -5.29 -0.51 3.22
C MET A 54 -4.86 -1.84 2.61
N MET A 55 -3.75 -1.84 1.88
CA MET A 55 -3.18 -3.05 1.28
C MET A 55 -2.72 -4.04 2.34
N GLU A 56 -2.08 -3.56 3.41
CA GLU A 56 -1.66 -4.38 4.55
C GLU A 56 -2.86 -5.01 5.27
N ARG A 57 -3.93 -4.25 5.50
CA ARG A 57 -5.15 -4.78 6.11
C ARG A 57 -5.80 -5.85 5.24
N LEU A 58 -5.88 -5.64 3.93
CA LEU A 58 -6.40 -6.60 2.97
C LEU A 58 -5.53 -7.88 2.96
N ASN A 59 -4.21 -7.72 2.82
CA ASN A 59 -3.27 -8.85 2.81
C ASN A 59 -3.30 -9.64 4.12
N LYS A 60 -3.43 -8.96 5.26
CA LYS A 60 -3.58 -9.61 6.57
C LYS A 60 -4.85 -10.44 6.63
N GLU A 61 -5.97 -9.94 6.13
CA GLU A 61 -7.24 -10.68 6.11
C GLU A 61 -7.20 -11.87 5.17
N LEU A 62 -6.61 -11.70 3.98
CA LEU A 62 -6.40 -12.79 3.03
C LEU A 62 -5.54 -13.89 3.65
N LYS A 63 -4.40 -13.53 4.26
CA LYS A 63 -3.50 -14.48 4.95
C LYS A 63 -4.19 -15.15 6.14
N ARG A 64 -5.01 -14.43 6.91
CA ARG A 64 -5.74 -14.99 8.06
C ARG A 64 -6.74 -16.06 7.62
N ARG A 65 -7.53 -15.80 6.57
CA ARG A 65 -8.55 -16.74 6.08
C ARG A 65 -7.97 -17.90 5.30
N SER A 66 -6.91 -17.69 4.53
CA SER A 66 -6.24 -18.78 3.82
C SER A 66 -5.47 -19.71 4.77
N LYS A 67 -4.94 -19.20 5.88
CA LYS A 67 -4.19 -19.99 6.87
C LYS A 67 -4.99 -21.16 7.44
N VAL A 68 -6.31 -21.01 7.62
CA VAL A 68 -7.17 -22.08 8.16
C VAL A 68 -7.33 -23.25 7.18
N VAL A 69 -7.23 -22.98 5.87
CA VAL A 69 -7.37 -24.01 4.83
C VAL A 69 -6.12 -24.90 4.75
N GLY A 70 -4.94 -24.36 5.05
CA GLY A 70 -3.67 -25.08 5.01
C GLY A 70 -3.17 -25.34 3.58
N ALA A 71 -3.89 -26.15 2.80
CA ALA A 71 -3.60 -26.45 1.41
C ALA A 71 -4.88 -26.45 0.56
N PHE A 72 -4.83 -25.82 -0.61
CA PHE A 72 -5.95 -25.80 -1.54
C PHE A 72 -5.85 -26.97 -2.54
N PRO A 73 -6.97 -27.61 -2.91
CA PRO A 73 -6.96 -28.73 -3.86
C PRO A 73 -6.66 -28.31 -5.30
N ASN A 74 -6.89 -27.04 -5.66
CA ASN A 74 -6.57 -26.44 -6.96
C ASN A 74 -6.60 -24.91 -6.88
N ASN A 75 -6.14 -24.25 -7.95
CA ASN A 75 -6.11 -22.79 -8.07
C ASN A 75 -7.52 -22.16 -8.01
N ASP A 76 -8.52 -22.82 -8.58
CA ASP A 76 -9.90 -22.32 -8.58
C ASP A 76 -10.48 -22.22 -7.16
N SER A 77 -10.14 -23.17 -6.29
CA SER A 77 -10.58 -23.18 -4.90
C SER A 77 -9.95 -22.02 -4.11
N LEU A 78 -8.68 -21.71 -4.38
CA LEU A 78 -8.02 -20.53 -3.82
C LEU A 78 -8.68 -19.24 -4.33
N LEU A 79 -8.88 -19.14 -5.64
CA LEU A 79 -9.52 -17.98 -6.28
C LEU A 79 -10.91 -17.73 -5.71
N ARG A 80 -11.74 -18.76 -5.54
CA ARG A 80 -13.07 -18.63 -4.93
C ARG A 80 -13.00 -18.02 -3.53
N LEU A 81 -12.07 -18.46 -2.68
CA LEU A 81 -11.90 -17.86 -1.35
C LEU A 81 -11.46 -16.39 -1.46
N VAL A 82 -10.41 -16.10 -2.23
CA VAL A 82 -9.87 -14.74 -2.37
C VAL A 82 -10.95 -13.78 -2.88
N VAL A 83 -11.64 -14.15 -3.97
CA VAL A 83 -12.70 -13.35 -4.57
C VAL A 83 -13.84 -13.13 -3.58
N SER A 84 -14.28 -14.17 -2.86
CA SER A 84 -15.32 -14.03 -1.84
C SER A 84 -14.93 -13.02 -0.75
N ILE A 85 -13.66 -13.02 -0.31
CA ILE A 85 -13.16 -12.04 0.67
C ILE A 85 -13.18 -10.63 0.12
N LEU A 86 -12.72 -10.45 -1.13
CA LEU A 86 -12.69 -9.14 -1.78
C LEU A 86 -14.09 -8.58 -2.01
N ILE A 87 -15.07 -9.41 -2.37
CA ILE A 87 -16.48 -9.01 -2.51
C ILE A 87 -17.01 -8.50 -1.17
N ASN A 88 -16.80 -9.23 -0.07
CA ASN A 88 -17.24 -8.80 1.26
C ASN A 88 -16.62 -7.45 1.67
N ILE A 89 -15.32 -7.25 1.41
CA ILE A 89 -14.64 -5.97 1.71
C ILE A 89 -15.22 -4.84 0.86
N ASN A 90 -15.47 -5.11 -0.42
CA ASN A 90 -16.07 -4.13 -1.33
C ASN A 90 -17.49 -3.74 -0.88
N GLU A 91 -18.32 -4.71 -0.50
CA GLU A 91 -19.66 -4.46 0.05
C GLU A 91 -19.60 -3.59 1.31
N GLU A 92 -18.65 -3.85 2.23
CA GLU A 92 -18.44 -3.02 3.42
C GLU A 92 -18.09 -1.57 3.05
N TRP A 93 -17.22 -1.37 2.05
CA TRP A 93 -16.81 -0.03 1.61
C TRP A 93 -17.94 0.74 0.92
N ILE A 94 -18.83 0.05 0.21
CA ILE A 94 -19.99 0.67 -0.44
C ILE A 94 -21.07 1.03 0.58
N THR A 95 -21.35 0.14 1.53
CA THR A 95 -22.49 0.27 2.47
C THR A 95 -22.18 1.09 3.72
N SER A 96 -20.92 1.09 4.18
CA SER A 96 -20.50 1.76 5.40
C SER A 96 -19.57 2.94 5.10
N ARG A 97 -18.30 2.89 5.53
CA ARG A 97 -17.33 3.98 5.37
C ARG A 97 -16.48 3.75 4.12
N ARG A 98 -16.73 4.55 3.09
CA ARG A 98 -15.88 4.61 1.89
C ARG A 98 -14.43 4.94 2.25
N TYR A 99 -13.50 4.12 1.75
CA TYR A 99 -12.07 4.32 1.98
C TYR A 99 -11.52 5.52 1.20
N LEU A 100 -12.06 5.85 0.04
CA LEU A 100 -11.83 7.11 -0.66
C LEU A 100 -13.18 7.65 -1.13
N THR A 101 -13.43 8.93 -0.91
CA THR A 101 -14.62 9.61 -1.43
C THR A 101 -14.24 10.32 -2.72
N MET A 102 -14.75 9.85 -3.85
CA MET A 102 -14.60 10.56 -5.13
C MET A 102 -15.14 11.98 -5.03
#